data_AF-A0A7W9LHG8-F1
#
_entry.id   AF-A0A7W9LHG8-F1
#
_cell.length_a   1.000
_cell.length_b   1.000
_cell.length_c   1.000
_cell.angle_alpha   90.00
_cell.angle_beta   90.00
_cell.angle_gamma   90.00
#
_symmetry.space_group_name_H-M   'P 1'
#
loop_
_entity.id
_entity.type
_entity.pdbx_description
1 polymer ?
#
loop_
_entity_poly.entity_id
_entity_poly.type
_entity_poly.pdbx_seq_one_letter_code
_entity_poly.pdbx_strand_id
1 'polypeptide(L)'
;MSHKRSGLLPGLIVGVLSALVSAALLGAAVLFQTRLPAAVIAFGNGHPLSLASSLVVALIVALAMGAVRPRSILLIPVAALYAGGAMAAGQIAGSSIMIGATLRTPPAERGPADLSDITLDNFSAGLPHAPALYRDPLSVSWAAWLYIAVAALAALLLLTLRVVRVRRAQRALAEAETDSSPEPEYRAPFEPAQAPTPKPTTDLFTPRNQPKD
;
A
#
# COMPACT_ATOMS: atom_id res chain seq x y z
N MET A 1 -10.31 12.86 26.47
CA MET A 1 -9.78 11.67 25.78
C MET A 1 -9.58 11.99 24.30
N SER A 2 -8.33 12.13 23.84
CA SER A 2 -8.03 12.46 22.44
C SER A 2 -8.38 11.26 21.54
N HIS A 3 -9.33 11.43 20.62
CA HIS A 3 -9.64 10.42 19.62
C HIS A 3 -8.38 10.09 18.82
N LYS A 4 -7.85 8.88 18.98
CA LYS A 4 -6.83 8.31 18.09
C LYS A 4 -7.43 8.25 16.68
N ARG A 5 -7.22 9.30 15.87
CA ARG A 5 -7.67 9.36 14.48
C ARG A 5 -7.22 8.10 13.76
N SER A 6 -8.17 7.34 13.21
CA SER A 6 -7.86 6.10 12.51
C SER A 6 -7.11 6.44 11.22
N GLY A 7 -5.96 5.81 10.98
CA GLY A 7 -5.17 6.01 9.76
C GLY A 7 -5.77 5.29 8.54
N LEU A 8 -7.04 4.89 8.60
CA LEU A 8 -7.68 4.02 7.62
C LEU A 8 -7.96 4.77 6.32
N LEU A 9 -8.68 5.90 6.37
CA LEU A 9 -9.01 6.71 5.20
C LEU A 9 -7.75 7.15 4.42
N PRO A 10 -6.72 7.76 5.04
CA PRO A 10 -5.54 8.16 4.29
C PRO A 10 -4.78 6.93 3.76
N GLY A 11 -4.81 5.78 4.45
CA GLY A 11 -4.20 4.54 3.97
C GLY A 11 -4.90 3.98 2.73
N LEU A 12 -6.23 4.09 2.66
CA LEU A 12 -7.01 3.72 1.47
C LEU A 12 -6.69 4.63 0.30
N ILE A 13 -6.69 5.96 0.49
CA ILE A 13 -6.41 6.94 -0.58
C ILE A 13 -5.02 6.70 -1.16
N VAL A 14 -4.01 6.60 -0.31
CA VAL A 14 -2.62 6.34 -0.74
C VAL A 14 -2.49 4.97 -1.41
N GLY A 15 -3.22 3.96 -0.92
CA GLY A 15 -3.28 2.63 -1.54
C GLY A 15 -3.87 2.67 -2.95
N VAL A 16 -4.98 3.39 -3.16
CA VAL A 16 -5.59 3.55 -4.50
C VAL A 16 -4.65 4.30 -5.44
N LEU A 17 -4.08 5.41 -5.01
CA LEU A 17 -3.16 6.20 -5.84
C LEU A 17 -1.93 5.39 -6.25
N SER A 18 -1.33 4.67 -5.30
CA SER A 18 -0.19 3.79 -5.59
C SER A 18 -0.57 2.66 -6.54
N ALA A 19 -1.73 2.03 -6.35
CA ALA A 19 -2.24 1.01 -7.27
C ALA A 19 -2.45 1.54 -8.69
N LEU A 20 -3.03 2.74 -8.84
CA LEU A 20 -3.26 3.37 -10.15
C LEU A 20 -1.94 3.71 -10.85
N VAL A 21 -0.97 4.29 -10.13
CA VAL A 21 0.35 4.59 -10.68
C VAL A 21 1.07 3.31 -11.08
N SER A 22 1.04 2.29 -10.23
CA SER A 22 1.61 0.98 -10.54
C SER A 22 0.95 0.31 -11.75
N ALA A 23 -0.38 0.41 -11.87
CA ALA A 23 -1.11 -0.10 -13.04
C ALA A 23 -0.72 0.64 -14.32
N ALA A 24 -0.60 1.97 -14.28
CA ALA A 24 -0.17 2.76 -15.43
C ALA A 24 1.26 2.42 -15.87
N LEU A 25 2.20 2.32 -14.93
CA LEU A 25 3.57 1.92 -15.20
C LEU A 25 3.66 0.51 -15.77
N LEU A 26 2.88 -0.44 -15.23
CA LEU A 26 2.82 -1.80 -15.74
C LEU A 26 2.22 -1.83 -17.16
N GLY A 27 1.15 -1.07 -17.41
CA GLY A 27 0.56 -0.97 -18.74
C GLY A 27 1.55 -0.42 -19.77
N ALA A 28 2.34 0.60 -19.40
CA ALA A 28 3.43 1.10 -20.23
C ALA A 28 4.52 0.03 -20.45
N ALA A 29 4.91 -0.70 -19.41
CA ALA A 29 5.89 -1.77 -19.51
C ALA A 29 5.42 -2.90 -20.45
N VAL A 30 4.14 -3.27 -20.39
CA VAL A 30 3.52 -4.26 -21.28
C VAL A 30 3.49 -3.74 -22.73
N LEU A 31 3.19 -2.46 -22.95
CA LEU A 31 3.18 -1.86 -24.28
C LEU A 31 4.56 -1.84 -24.94
N PHE A 32 5.58 -1.43 -24.19
CA PHE A 32 6.93 -1.28 -24.71
C PHE A 32 7.80 -2.54 -24.53
N GLN A 33 7.22 -3.65 -24.07
CA GLN A 33 7.97 -4.90 -23.88
C GLN A 33 8.67 -5.36 -25.16
N THR A 34 8.04 -5.17 -26.32
CA THR A 34 8.57 -5.58 -27.63
C THR A 34 9.76 -4.75 -28.11
N ARG A 35 10.04 -3.61 -27.46
CA ARG A 35 11.20 -2.75 -27.72
C ARG A 35 12.42 -3.12 -26.89
N LEU A 36 12.25 -3.95 -25.85
CA LEU A 36 13.34 -4.33 -24.96
C LEU A 36 14.21 -5.44 -25.59
N PRO A 37 15.53 -5.47 -25.33
CA PRO A 37 16.38 -6.58 -25.76
C PRO A 37 15.86 -7.90 -25.19
N ALA A 38 15.89 -8.98 -25.99
CA ALA A 38 15.41 -10.30 -25.57
C ALA A 38 16.07 -10.80 -24.28
N ALA A 39 17.33 -10.42 -24.01
CA ALA A 39 18.03 -10.73 -22.77
C ALA A 39 17.37 -10.12 -21.51
N VAL A 40 16.70 -8.98 -21.63
CA VAL A 40 15.97 -8.31 -20.53
C VAL A 40 14.60 -8.95 -20.31
N ILE A 41 13.97 -9.44 -21.38
CA ILE A 41 12.65 -10.08 -21.34
C ILE A 41 12.75 -11.55 -20.89
N ALA A 42 13.83 -12.25 -21.27
CA ALA A 42 13.95 -13.71 -21.16
C ALA A 42 14.91 -14.23 -20.06
N PHE A 43 15.47 -13.34 -19.23
CA PHE A 43 16.44 -13.72 -18.17
C PHE A 43 15.89 -14.81 -17.22
N GLY A 44 16.38 -16.05 -17.30
CA GLY A 44 15.94 -17.14 -16.39
C GLY A 44 14.54 -17.69 -16.70
N ASN A 45 14.41 -18.40 -17.83
CA ASN A 45 13.20 -19.13 -18.28
C ASN A 45 12.00 -18.28 -18.74
N GLY A 46 12.20 -17.06 -19.26
CA GLY A 46 11.16 -16.37 -20.06
C GLY A 46 10.08 -15.59 -19.29
N HIS A 47 10.07 -15.63 -17.96
CA HIS A 47 9.08 -14.92 -17.11
C HIS A 47 9.62 -13.90 -16.07
N PRO A 48 10.91 -13.50 -16.06
CA PRO A 48 11.48 -12.72 -14.95
C PRO A 48 10.87 -11.33 -14.80
N LEU A 49 10.57 -10.65 -15.92
CA LEU A 49 10.17 -9.25 -15.92
C LEU A 49 8.77 -9.08 -15.31
N SER A 50 7.85 -9.99 -15.63
CA SER A 50 6.49 -10.01 -15.09
C SER A 50 6.46 -10.37 -13.60
N LEU A 51 7.34 -11.28 -13.16
CA LEU A 51 7.50 -11.59 -11.74
C LEU A 51 8.15 -10.44 -10.98
N ALA A 52 9.23 -9.85 -11.50
CA ALA A 52 9.89 -8.71 -10.89
C ALA A 52 8.94 -7.52 -10.76
N SER A 53 8.18 -7.19 -11.82
CA SER A 53 7.17 -6.13 -11.78
C SER A 53 6.06 -6.43 -10.77
N SER A 54 5.61 -7.68 -10.63
CA SER A 54 4.64 -8.06 -9.59
C SER A 54 5.15 -7.78 -8.16
N LEU A 55 6.42 -8.05 -7.89
CA LEU A 55 7.05 -7.76 -6.61
C LEU A 55 7.24 -6.27 -6.39
N VAL A 56 7.61 -5.51 -7.43
CA VAL A 56 7.74 -4.05 -7.37
C VAL A 56 6.39 -3.39 -7.09
N VAL A 57 5.32 -3.81 -7.77
CA VAL A 57 3.95 -3.34 -7.52
C VAL A 57 3.54 -3.63 -6.08
N ALA A 58 3.75 -4.87 -5.61
CA ALA A 58 3.47 -5.26 -4.23
C ALA A 58 4.25 -4.40 -3.21
N LEU A 59 5.52 -4.13 -3.49
CA LEU A 59 6.38 -3.32 -2.64
C LEU A 59 5.90 -1.88 -2.57
N ILE A 60 5.57 -1.25 -3.70
CA ILE A 60 5.08 0.13 -3.78
C ILE A 60 3.79 0.27 -2.98
N VAL A 61 2.81 -0.61 -3.22
CA VAL A 61 1.51 -0.59 -2.54
C VAL A 61 1.69 -0.82 -1.03
N ALA A 62 2.46 -1.82 -0.62
CA ALA A 62 2.68 -2.13 0.78
C ALA A 62 3.47 -1.03 1.52
N LEU A 63 4.46 -0.40 0.88
CA LEU A 63 5.21 0.71 1.46
C LEU A 63 4.32 1.94 1.65
N ALA A 64 3.56 2.28 0.62
CA ALA A 64 2.67 3.45 0.60
C ALA A 64 1.57 3.32 1.65
N MET A 65 0.86 2.18 1.69
CA MET A 65 -0.16 1.92 2.71
C MET A 65 0.44 1.80 4.12
N GLY A 66 1.61 1.20 4.25
CA GLY A 66 2.28 1.06 5.54
C GLY A 66 2.85 2.36 6.10
N ALA A 67 3.10 3.37 5.28
CA ALA A 67 3.59 4.69 5.72
C ALA A 67 2.53 5.48 6.51
N VAL A 68 1.25 5.21 6.27
CA VAL A 68 0.14 6.05 6.75
C VAL A 68 -0.34 5.70 8.19
N ARG A 69 0.39 4.85 8.91
CA ARG A 69 0.09 4.21 10.22
C ARG A 69 -0.60 2.85 10.08
N PRO A 70 0.16 1.74 10.18
CA PRO A 70 -0.33 0.38 9.98
C PRO A 70 -1.06 -0.20 11.21
N ARG A 71 -1.92 0.58 11.89
CA ARG A 71 -2.66 0.07 13.05
C ARG A 71 -3.85 -0.79 12.65
N SER A 72 -4.46 -0.48 11.51
CA SER A 72 -5.67 -1.15 11.02
C SER A 72 -5.31 -2.45 10.32
N ILE A 73 -5.77 -3.57 10.89
CA ILE A 73 -5.66 -4.91 10.28
C ILE A 73 -6.40 -4.95 8.93
N LEU A 74 -7.43 -4.11 8.76
CA LEU A 74 -8.21 -4.03 7.52
C LEU A 74 -7.38 -3.57 6.31
N LEU A 75 -6.24 -2.90 6.51
CA LEU A 75 -5.37 -2.51 5.41
C LEU A 75 -4.66 -3.72 4.77
N ILE A 76 -4.53 -4.84 5.48
CA ILE A 76 -3.86 -6.06 5.00
C ILE A 76 -4.59 -6.68 3.78
N PRO A 77 -5.87 -7.08 3.89
CA PRO A 77 -6.58 -7.64 2.74
C PRO A 77 -6.76 -6.60 1.63
N VAL A 78 -6.91 -5.32 1.96
CA VAL A 78 -7.04 -4.25 0.97
C VAL A 78 -5.74 -4.06 0.18
N ALA A 79 -4.57 -4.14 0.81
CA ALA A 79 -3.30 -4.07 0.10
C ALA A 79 -3.12 -5.21 -0.90
N ALA A 80 -3.55 -6.42 -0.53
CA ALA A 80 -3.54 -7.56 -1.43
C ALA A 80 -4.46 -7.32 -2.65
N LEU A 81 -5.66 -6.80 -2.41
CA LEU A 81 -6.62 -6.44 -3.48
C LEU A 81 -6.09 -5.33 -4.39
N TYR A 82 -5.45 -4.30 -3.81
CA TYR A 82 -4.86 -3.21 -4.59
C TYR A 82 -3.66 -3.65 -5.42
N ALA A 83 -2.76 -4.49 -4.87
CA ALA A 83 -1.62 -5.01 -5.62
C ALA A 83 -2.05 -5.97 -6.74
N GLY A 84 -2.95 -6.92 -6.44
CA GLY A 84 -3.50 -7.83 -7.44
C GLY A 84 -4.32 -7.09 -8.51
N GLY A 85 -5.16 -6.15 -8.08
CA GLY A 85 -5.96 -5.30 -8.97
C GLY A 85 -5.11 -4.41 -9.86
N ALA A 86 -4.02 -3.84 -9.34
CA ALA A 86 -3.07 -3.04 -10.14
C ALA A 86 -2.40 -3.88 -11.23
N MET A 87 -2.03 -5.13 -10.93
CA MET A 87 -1.47 -6.05 -11.92
C MET A 87 -2.47 -6.36 -13.03
N ALA A 88 -3.71 -6.72 -12.67
CA ALA A 88 -4.75 -7.01 -13.65
C ALA A 88 -5.10 -5.78 -14.49
N ALA A 89 -5.29 -4.62 -13.85
CA ALA A 89 -5.61 -3.38 -14.54
C ALA A 89 -4.49 -2.93 -15.48
N GLY A 90 -3.23 -3.04 -15.07
CA GLY A 90 -2.09 -2.69 -15.91
C GLY A 90 -1.94 -3.60 -17.12
N GLN A 91 -2.11 -4.92 -16.94
CA GLN A 91 -2.12 -5.87 -18.05
C GLN A 91 -3.26 -5.59 -19.03
N ILE A 92 -4.49 -5.39 -18.53
CA ILE A 92 -5.65 -5.06 -19.37
C ILE A 92 -5.43 -3.76 -20.13
N ALA A 93 -4.93 -2.72 -19.46
CA ALA A 93 -4.67 -1.43 -20.08
C ALA A 93 -3.63 -1.53 -21.19
N GLY A 94 -2.48 -2.15 -20.94
CA GLY A 94 -1.44 -2.34 -21.95
C GLY A 94 -1.92 -3.21 -23.12
N SER A 95 -2.57 -4.33 -22.83
CA SER A 95 -3.11 -5.22 -23.85
C SER A 95 -4.22 -4.59 -24.68
N SER A 96 -5.11 -3.79 -24.08
CA SER A 96 -6.20 -3.13 -24.82
C SER A 96 -5.67 -2.16 -25.88
N ILE A 97 -4.65 -1.35 -25.55
CA ILE A 97 -4.03 -0.42 -26.51
C ILE A 97 -3.32 -1.20 -27.61
N MET A 98 -2.56 -2.24 -27.26
CA MET A 98 -1.86 -3.08 -28.24
C MET A 98 -2.83 -3.79 -29.19
N ILE A 99 -3.89 -4.40 -28.66
CA ILE A 99 -4.91 -5.07 -29.46
C ILE A 99 -5.60 -4.05 -30.38
N GLY A 100 -6.01 -2.89 -29.84
CA GLY A 100 -6.65 -1.84 -30.62
C GLY A 100 -5.79 -1.33 -31.77
N ALA A 101 -4.50 -1.10 -31.52
CA ALA A 101 -3.54 -0.73 -32.56
C ALA A 101 -3.47 -1.82 -33.64
N THR A 102 -3.32 -3.10 -33.27
CA THR A 102 -3.24 -4.20 -34.25
C THR A 102 -4.52 -4.43 -35.07
N LEU A 103 -5.68 -4.06 -34.53
CA LEU A 103 -6.97 -4.11 -35.25
C LEU A 103 -7.07 -3.03 -36.33
N ARG A 104 -6.42 -1.89 -36.14
CA ARG A 104 -6.45 -0.75 -37.07
C ARG A 104 -5.30 -0.76 -38.07
N THR A 105 -4.16 -1.38 -37.72
CA THR A 105 -2.98 -1.42 -38.58
C THR A 105 -2.98 -2.67 -39.49
N PRO A 106 -2.83 -2.51 -40.81
CA PRO A 106 -2.70 -3.63 -41.74
C PRO A 106 -1.55 -4.57 -41.34
N PRO A 107 -1.65 -5.90 -41.57
CA PRO A 107 -0.64 -6.85 -41.12
C PRO A 107 0.79 -6.56 -41.60
N ALA A 108 0.94 -6.02 -42.82
CA ALA A 108 2.23 -5.68 -43.41
C ALA A 108 2.93 -4.47 -42.74
N GLU A 109 2.17 -3.65 -42.01
CA GLU A 109 2.65 -2.42 -41.36
C GLU A 109 2.70 -2.56 -39.83
N ARG A 110 2.43 -3.76 -39.30
CA ARG A 110 2.48 -4.01 -37.86
C ARG A 110 3.91 -3.96 -37.36
N GLY A 111 4.25 -2.85 -36.71
CA GLY A 111 5.49 -2.68 -35.97
C GLY A 111 5.31 -2.90 -34.46
N PRO A 112 6.41 -2.89 -33.69
CA PRO A 112 6.35 -2.76 -32.25
C PRO A 112 5.65 -1.45 -31.86
N ALA A 113 4.85 -1.48 -30.78
CA ALA A 113 4.05 -0.35 -30.33
C ALA A 113 4.88 0.93 -30.18
N ASP A 114 4.28 2.06 -30.50
CA ASP A 114 4.86 3.40 -30.41
C ASP A 114 3.98 4.33 -29.56
N LEU A 115 4.52 5.48 -29.16
CA LEU A 115 3.80 6.50 -28.38
C LEU A 115 2.54 6.99 -29.10
N SER A 116 2.55 7.00 -30.44
CA SER A 116 1.38 7.35 -31.26
C SER A 116 0.21 6.37 -31.10
N ASP A 117 0.47 5.15 -30.63
CA ASP A 117 -0.57 4.13 -30.44
C ASP A 117 -1.36 4.36 -29.15
N ILE A 118 -0.88 5.20 -28.23
CA ILE A 118 -1.54 5.54 -26.97
C ILE A 118 -2.69 6.52 -27.26
N THR A 119 -3.80 5.98 -27.75
CA THR A 119 -5.02 6.73 -28.05
C THR A 119 -6.23 6.11 -27.36
N LEU A 120 -7.22 6.95 -27.03
CA LEU A 120 -8.50 6.49 -26.47
C LEU A 120 -9.21 5.55 -27.45
N ASP A 121 -9.02 5.78 -28.74
CA ASP A 121 -9.52 5.00 -29.86
C ASP A 121 -8.98 3.57 -29.89
N ASN A 122 -7.67 3.39 -29.74
CA ASN A 122 -7.06 2.07 -29.64
C ASN A 122 -7.46 1.38 -28.34
N PHE A 123 -7.41 2.11 -27.23
CA PHE A 123 -7.84 1.59 -25.93
C PHE A 123 -9.28 1.05 -25.98
N SER A 124 -10.23 1.85 -26.44
CA SER A 124 -11.65 1.49 -26.50
C SER A 124 -11.93 0.34 -27.47
N ALA A 125 -11.23 0.29 -28.61
CA ALA A 125 -11.38 -0.79 -29.59
C ALA A 125 -10.85 -2.13 -29.07
N GLY A 126 -9.73 -2.14 -28.34
CA GLY A 126 -9.15 -3.38 -27.81
C GLY A 126 -9.65 -3.79 -26.43
N LEU A 127 -10.29 -2.89 -25.67
CA LEU A 127 -10.82 -3.16 -24.33
C LEU A 127 -11.76 -4.37 -24.26
N PRO A 128 -12.68 -4.63 -25.23
CA PRO A 128 -13.53 -5.81 -25.20
C PRO A 128 -12.75 -7.14 -25.34
N HIS A 129 -11.53 -7.09 -25.85
CA HIS A 129 -10.71 -8.27 -26.18
C HIS A 129 -9.63 -8.52 -25.13
N ALA A 130 -9.16 -7.48 -24.43
CA ALA A 130 -8.16 -7.60 -23.37
C ALA A 130 -8.51 -8.63 -22.26
N PRO A 131 -9.78 -8.81 -21.84
CA PRO A 131 -10.15 -9.83 -20.85
C PRO A 131 -9.98 -11.28 -21.32
N ALA A 132 -9.78 -11.52 -22.63
CA ALA A 132 -9.54 -12.87 -23.15
C ALA A 132 -8.32 -13.53 -22.48
N LEU A 133 -7.33 -12.71 -22.09
CA LEU A 133 -6.12 -13.14 -21.37
C LEU A 133 -6.41 -13.95 -20.08
N TYR A 134 -7.58 -13.74 -19.47
CA TYR A 134 -8.01 -14.41 -18.25
C TYR A 134 -9.15 -15.42 -18.46
N ARG A 135 -9.78 -15.41 -19.64
CA ARG A 135 -10.88 -16.32 -20.00
C ARG A 135 -10.41 -17.59 -20.69
N ASP A 136 -9.24 -17.54 -21.32
CA ASP A 136 -8.64 -18.71 -21.96
C ASP A 136 -8.36 -19.83 -20.94
N PRO A 137 -8.36 -21.11 -21.39
CA PRO A 137 -8.08 -22.25 -20.53
C PRO A 137 -6.84 -22.03 -19.65
N LEU A 138 -6.88 -22.54 -18.43
CA LEU A 138 -5.79 -22.40 -17.45
C LEU A 138 -4.43 -22.81 -18.02
N SER A 139 -4.36 -23.76 -18.94
CA SER A 139 -3.13 -24.17 -19.64
C SER A 139 -2.44 -23.01 -20.39
N VAL A 140 -3.18 -21.96 -20.76
CA VAL A 140 -2.68 -20.78 -21.48
C VAL A 140 -2.64 -19.55 -20.58
N SER A 141 -3.62 -19.39 -19.68
CA SER A 141 -3.77 -18.18 -18.84
C SER A 141 -3.09 -18.25 -17.47
N TRP A 142 -2.55 -19.40 -17.05
CA TRP A 142 -2.01 -19.62 -15.69
C TRP A 142 -0.94 -18.59 -15.29
N ALA A 143 -0.09 -18.16 -16.23
CA ALA A 143 0.99 -17.22 -15.93
C ALA A 143 0.43 -15.84 -15.50
N ALA A 144 -0.62 -15.36 -16.16
CA ALA A 144 -1.26 -14.09 -15.82
C ALA A 144 -1.88 -14.14 -14.41
N TRP A 145 -2.55 -15.25 -14.08
CA TRP A 145 -3.09 -15.51 -12.74
C TRP A 145 -2.00 -15.62 -11.68
N LEU A 146 -0.87 -16.27 -12.02
CA LEU A 146 0.27 -16.38 -11.12
C LEU A 146 0.83 -15.00 -10.75
N TYR A 147 0.99 -14.09 -11.71
CA TYR A 147 1.52 -12.75 -11.43
C TYR A 147 0.60 -11.93 -10.51
N ILE A 148 -0.72 -12.07 -10.69
CA ILE A 148 -1.72 -11.46 -9.79
C ILE A 148 -1.59 -12.05 -8.38
N ALA A 149 -1.49 -13.38 -8.27
CA ALA A 149 -1.36 -14.08 -7.00
C ALA A 149 -0.07 -13.70 -6.27
N VAL A 150 1.07 -13.63 -6.98
CA VAL A 150 2.36 -13.22 -6.42
C VAL A 150 2.30 -11.79 -5.90
N ALA A 151 1.75 -10.84 -6.67
CA ALA A 151 1.60 -9.46 -6.22
C ALA A 151 0.72 -9.35 -4.96
N ALA A 152 -0.43 -10.05 -4.96
CA ALA A 152 -1.36 -10.03 -3.84
C ALA A 152 -0.74 -10.65 -2.57
N LEU A 153 -0.10 -11.81 -2.68
CA LEU A 153 0.55 -12.51 -1.57
C LEU A 153 1.75 -11.73 -1.03
N ALA A 154 2.59 -11.17 -1.91
CA ALA A 154 3.73 -10.36 -1.48
C ALA A 154 3.26 -9.10 -0.74
N ALA A 155 2.25 -8.40 -1.23
CA ALA A 155 1.71 -7.21 -0.56
C ALA A 155 1.11 -7.56 0.81
N LEU A 156 0.39 -8.69 0.88
CA LEU A 156 -0.15 -9.24 2.13
C LEU A 156 0.98 -9.53 3.12
N LEU A 157 2.03 -10.25 2.71
CA LEU A 157 3.17 -10.60 3.56
C LEU A 157 3.96 -9.38 4.02
N LEU A 158 4.25 -8.43 3.13
CA LEU A 158 4.99 -7.22 3.48
C LEU A 158 4.22 -6.37 4.49
N LEU A 159 2.92 -6.19 4.28
CA LEU A 159 2.11 -5.36 5.17
C LEU A 159 1.85 -6.06 6.50
N THR A 160 1.59 -7.37 6.51
CA THR A 160 1.46 -8.16 7.76
C THR A 160 2.72 -8.09 8.60
N LEU A 161 3.89 -8.34 8.00
CA LEU A 161 5.18 -8.25 8.70
C LEU A 161 5.40 -6.85 9.29
N ARG A 162 5.07 -5.79 8.54
CA ARG A 162 5.18 -4.41 9.03
C ARG A 162 4.22 -4.13 10.19
N VAL A 163 2.95 -4.56 10.09
CA VAL A 163 1.96 -4.42 11.16
C VAL A 163 2.42 -5.14 12.43
N VAL A 164 2.92 -6.37 12.30
CA VAL A 164 3.43 -7.18 13.42
C VAL A 164 4.64 -6.50 14.06
N ARG A 165 5.60 -6.03 13.26
CA ARG A 165 6.79 -5.30 13.76
C ARG A 165 6.40 -4.02 14.50
N VAL A 166 5.49 -3.21 13.95
CA VAL A 166 5.03 -1.96 14.60
C VAL A 166 4.28 -2.25 15.90
N ARG A 167 3.47 -3.31 15.94
CA ARG A 167 2.78 -3.71 17.17
C ARG A 167 3.75 -4.22 18.24
N ARG A 168 4.75 -5.01 17.87
CA ARG A 168 5.82 -5.46 18.78
C ARG A 168 6.60 -4.28 19.35
N ALA A 169 7.01 -3.34 18.50
CA ALA A 169 7.71 -2.13 18.96
C ALA A 169 6.84 -1.28 19.91
N GLN A 170 5.54 -1.15 19.63
CA GLN A 170 4.62 -0.45 20.53
C GLN A 170 4.41 -1.16 21.88
N ARG A 171 4.40 -2.49 21.89
CA ARG A 171 4.35 -3.27 23.14
C ARG A 171 5.63 -3.11 23.95
N ALA A 172 6.79 -3.23 23.32
CA ALA A 172 8.07 -3.01 23.98
C ALA A 172 8.23 -1.58 24.54
N LEU A 173 7.77 -0.57 23.80
CA LEU A 173 7.73 0.81 24.31
C LEU A 173 6.76 0.97 25.48
N ALA A 174 5.57 0.36 25.41
CA ALA A 174 4.61 0.39 26.51
C ALA A 174 5.14 -0.33 27.76
N GLU A 175 5.80 -1.49 27.58
CA GLU A 175 6.46 -2.25 28.65
C GLU A 175 7.58 -1.44 29.31
N ALA A 176 8.44 -0.77 28.51
CA ALA A 176 9.47 0.13 29.03
C ALA A 176 8.91 1.40 29.71
N GLU A 177 7.75 1.89 29.27
CA GLU A 177 7.04 3.02 29.90
C GLU A 177 6.36 2.57 31.23
N THR A 178 5.93 1.31 31.36
CA THR A 178 5.49 0.72 32.63
C THR A 178 6.64 0.42 33.60
N ASP A 179 7.80 -0.05 33.12
CA ASP A 179 9.00 -0.28 33.96
C ASP A 179 9.67 1.02 34.42
N SER A 180 9.31 2.17 33.82
CA SER A 180 9.74 3.51 34.26
C SER A 180 8.69 4.27 35.05
N SER A 181 7.50 3.69 35.27
CA SER A 181 6.69 4.09 36.41
C SER A 181 7.39 3.52 37.64
N PRO A 182 7.89 4.35 38.58
CA PRO A 182 8.35 3.80 39.85
C PRO A 182 7.19 2.98 40.40
N GLU A 183 7.45 1.72 40.73
CA GLU A 183 6.52 0.88 41.49
C GLU A 183 5.92 1.75 42.59
N PRO A 184 4.60 1.76 42.80
CA PRO A 184 4.05 2.43 43.96
C PRO A 184 4.69 1.74 45.16
N GLU A 185 5.67 2.42 45.78
CA GLU A 185 6.37 1.96 46.97
C GLU A 185 5.31 1.37 47.89
N TYR A 186 5.51 0.10 48.22
CA TYR A 186 4.66 -0.65 49.11
C TYR A 186 4.70 0.04 50.47
N ARG A 187 3.82 1.04 50.67
CA ARG A 187 3.70 1.76 51.94
C ARG A 187 3.23 0.77 52.97
N ALA A 188 4.12 0.42 53.89
CA ALA A 188 3.76 -0.34 55.07
C ALA A 188 2.65 0.42 55.84
N PRO A 189 1.67 -0.27 56.46
CA PRO A 189 0.48 0.37 57.03
C PRO A 189 0.71 1.30 58.23
N PHE A 190 1.96 1.55 58.65
CA PHE A 190 2.30 2.21 59.91
C PHE A 190 3.33 3.33 59.79
N GLU A 191 3.47 3.98 58.64
CA GLU A 191 4.14 5.29 58.62
C GLU A 191 3.17 6.37 59.14
N PRO A 192 3.53 7.11 60.20
CA PRO A 192 2.69 8.20 60.69
C PRO A 192 2.62 9.30 59.63
N ALA A 193 1.40 9.73 59.33
CA ALA A 193 1.11 10.76 58.32
C ALA A 193 2.00 12.00 58.54
N GLN A 194 2.91 12.27 57.61
CA GLN A 194 3.61 13.55 57.57
C GLN A 194 2.56 14.67 57.45
N ALA A 195 2.60 15.58 58.43
CA ALA A 195 1.70 16.72 58.48
C ALA A 195 1.79 17.55 57.20
N PRO A 196 0.67 18.08 56.69
CA PRO A 196 0.68 18.90 55.50
C PRO A 196 1.57 20.13 55.72
N THR A 197 2.48 20.36 54.76
CA THR A 197 3.37 21.52 54.71
C THR A 197 2.55 22.81 54.88
N PRO A 198 2.91 23.72 55.81
CA PRO A 198 2.14 24.93 56.04
C PRO A 198 2.12 25.79 54.77
N LYS A 199 0.92 26.09 54.26
CA LYS A 199 0.72 27.13 53.25
C LYS A 199 1.15 28.47 53.86
N PRO A 200 1.99 29.28 53.19
CA PRO A 200 2.25 30.63 53.65
C PRO A 200 0.95 31.44 53.57
N THR A 201 0.43 31.83 54.73
CA THR A 201 -0.60 32.85 54.86
C THR A 201 -0.01 34.22 54.57
N THR A 202 -0.89 35.08 54.03
CA THR A 202 -0.78 36.54 53.88
C THR A 202 0.20 37.06 52.83
N ASP A 203 -0.34 37.36 51.64
CA ASP A 203 0.00 38.62 50.98
C ASP A 203 -1.25 39.53 51.03
N LEU A 204 -1.15 40.59 51.81
CA LEU A 204 -2.24 41.46 52.27
C LEU A 204 -2.51 42.63 51.30
N PHE A 205 -1.95 42.59 50.09
CA PHE A 205 -1.90 43.74 49.18
C PHE A 205 -2.33 43.48 47.73
N THR A 206 -3.03 42.38 47.43
CA THR A 206 -3.60 42.19 46.08
C THR A 206 -5.13 42.31 46.08
N PRO A 207 -5.71 43.34 45.43
CA PRO A 207 -7.15 43.53 45.38
C PRO A 207 -7.81 42.46 44.48
N ARG A 208 -8.90 41.87 44.99
CA ARG A 208 -9.80 40.93 44.30
C ARG A 208 -10.35 41.55 43.01
N ASN A 209 -10.09 40.91 41.86
CA ASN A 209 -10.96 41.09 40.69
C ASN A 209 -12.24 40.27 40.89
N GLN A 210 -13.38 40.95 40.80
CA GLN A 210 -14.74 40.44 40.98
C GLN A 210 -15.13 39.40 39.90
N PRO A 211 -16.09 38.50 40.18
CA PRO A 211 -16.69 37.62 39.19
C PRO A 211 -17.60 38.42 38.24
N LYS A 212 -17.49 38.15 36.93
CA LYS A 212 -18.47 38.57 35.92
C LYS A 212 -19.64 37.59 35.94
N ASP A 213 -20.85 38.14 35.93
CA ASP A 213 -22.07 37.47 35.49
C ASP A 213 -21.96 37.01 34.03
#